data_AF-A0A2D7FAZ4-F1
#
_entry.id   AF-A0A2D7FAZ4-F1
#
_cell.length_a   1.000
_cell.length_b   1.000
_cell.length_c   1.000
_cell.angle_alpha   90.00
_cell.angle_beta   90.00
_cell.angle_gamma   90.00
#
_symmetry.space_group_name_H-M   'P 1'
#
loop_
_entity.id
_entity.type
_entity.pdbx_description
1 polymer ?
#
loop_
_entity_poly.entity_id
_entity_poly.type
_entity_poly.pdbx_seq_one_letter_code
_entity_poly.pdbx_strand_id
1 'polypeptide(L)'
;MQQRFDKGLPDIPVVGTGSDFAYETLIAQEEYAQALLDNATRGVPRQILRSLDRVSRRWLVKSSNAHLGEIDRIAERLARPGAYFLSVNYEWGCTVGVHPSSDGETARLVRVLDWRTNGLGRYIIAAKVEGPAGPFTSMTWPGYSGVLQAMAPGRFSAALNQAPMPKSGGGLYPIDWMANKIKVWKT
;
A
#
# COMPACT_ATOMS: atom_id res chain seq x y z
N MET A 1 -18.29 24.91 11.33
CA MET A 1 -17.57 23.75 10.76
C MET A 1 -16.28 24.15 10.00
N GLN A 2 -16.13 25.42 9.60
CA GLN A 2 -14.96 25.94 8.86
C GLN A 2 -13.65 26.04 9.68
N GLN A 3 -13.72 26.17 11.00
CA GLN A 3 -12.56 26.50 11.87
C GLN A 3 -11.57 25.34 12.17
N ARG A 4 -11.78 24.13 11.64
CA ARG A 4 -10.89 22.98 11.93
C ARG A 4 -9.81 22.69 10.88
N PHE A 5 -9.77 23.43 9.77
CA PHE A 5 -8.78 23.23 8.71
C PHE A 5 -7.63 24.27 8.72
N ASP A 6 -7.61 25.20 9.69
CA ASP A 6 -6.60 26.27 9.81
C ASP A 6 -5.23 25.83 10.38
N LYS A 7 -5.03 24.54 10.65
CA LYS A 7 -3.68 23.99 10.82
C LYS A 7 -3.25 23.46 9.46
N GLY A 8 -2.38 24.23 8.78
CA GLY A 8 -1.75 23.80 7.53
C GLY A 8 -1.32 22.33 7.65
N LEU A 9 -1.89 21.49 6.80
CA LEU A 9 -1.48 20.10 6.72
C LEU A 9 -0.02 20.06 6.25
N PRO A 10 0.81 19.14 6.76
CA PRO A 10 2.16 19.00 6.25
C PRO A 10 2.12 18.65 4.77
N ASP A 11 3.08 19.18 4.01
CA ASP A 11 3.24 18.83 2.61
C ASP A 11 3.52 17.33 2.46
N ILE A 12 2.93 16.73 1.42
CA ILE A 12 3.23 15.35 1.04
C ILE A 12 4.57 15.37 0.27
N PRO A 13 5.61 14.63 0.73
CA PRO A 13 6.88 14.57 0.02
C PRO A 13 6.70 14.03 -1.40
N VAL A 14 7.33 14.70 -2.36
CA VAL A 14 7.38 14.27 -3.77
C VAL A 14 8.78 13.73 -4.06
N VAL A 15 8.88 12.48 -4.50
CA VAL A 15 10.15 11.81 -4.79
C VAL A 15 10.16 11.42 -6.26
N GLY A 16 11.15 11.89 -7.02
CA GLY A 16 11.40 11.41 -8.38
C GLY A 16 12.10 10.06 -8.34
N THR A 17 11.62 9.10 -9.12
CA THR A 17 12.13 7.73 -9.13
C THR A 17 12.13 7.10 -10.52
N GLY A 18 12.95 6.07 -10.71
CA GLY A 18 12.90 5.18 -11.86
C GLY A 18 11.91 4.02 -11.65
N SER A 19 12.12 2.94 -12.40
CA SER A 19 11.28 1.74 -12.34
C SER A 19 11.38 0.98 -11.01
N ASP A 20 12.43 1.23 -10.22
CA ASP A 20 12.66 0.64 -8.88
C ASP A 20 12.05 1.51 -7.76
N PHE A 21 10.92 2.18 -8.05
CA PHE A 21 10.38 3.25 -7.21
C PHE A 21 10.09 2.83 -5.77
N ALA A 22 9.71 1.57 -5.52
CA ALA A 22 9.47 1.11 -4.14
C ALA A 22 10.76 1.17 -3.31
N TYR A 23 11.87 0.68 -3.86
CA TYR A 23 13.16 0.73 -3.19
C TYR A 23 13.73 2.14 -3.15
N GLU A 24 13.65 2.89 -4.25
CA GLU A 24 14.15 4.27 -4.32
C GLU A 24 13.43 5.20 -3.32
N THR A 25 12.11 5.05 -3.17
CA THR A 25 11.36 5.80 -2.16
C THR A 25 11.73 5.40 -0.73
N LEU A 26 12.01 4.12 -0.46
CA LEU A 26 12.55 3.67 0.82
C LEU A 26 13.88 4.36 1.13
N ILE A 27 14.79 4.44 0.16
CA ILE A 27 16.10 5.08 0.37
C ILE A 27 15.94 6.58 0.60
N ALA A 28 15.07 7.24 -0.18
CA ALA A 28 14.83 8.68 -0.05
C ALA A 28 14.12 9.06 1.26
N GLN A 29 13.30 8.16 1.82
CA GLN A 29 12.41 8.42 2.94
C GLN A 29 12.45 7.28 3.98
N GLU A 30 13.66 6.85 4.33
CA GLU A 30 13.84 5.69 5.22
C GLU A 30 13.26 5.95 6.61
N GLU A 31 13.44 7.15 7.16
CA GLU A 31 12.88 7.52 8.45
C GLU A 31 11.35 7.40 8.47
N TYR A 32 10.69 7.81 7.37
CA TYR A 32 9.25 7.61 7.20
C TYR A 32 8.90 6.13 7.14
N ALA A 33 9.68 5.31 6.44
CA ALA A 33 9.47 3.86 6.38
C ALA A 33 9.58 3.19 7.76
N GLN A 34 10.58 3.57 8.55
CA GLN A 34 10.78 3.04 9.90
C GLN A 34 9.64 3.48 10.83
N ALA A 35 9.27 4.77 10.81
CA ALA A 35 8.17 5.30 11.62
C ALA A 35 6.80 4.74 11.20
N LEU A 36 6.62 4.48 9.90
CA LEU A 36 5.47 3.78 9.36
C LEU A 36 5.36 2.37 9.93
N LEU A 37 6.45 1.60 9.94
CA LEU A 37 6.49 0.25 10.52
C LEU A 37 6.22 0.26 12.01
N ASP A 38 6.82 1.19 12.77
CA ASP A 38 6.57 1.35 14.20
C ASP A 38 5.09 1.63 14.49
N ASN A 39 4.43 2.43 13.65
CA ASN A 39 3.02 2.73 13.82
C ASN A 39 2.13 1.55 13.38
N ALA A 40 2.42 0.95 12.22
CA ALA A 40 1.66 -0.15 11.63
C ALA A 40 1.68 -1.41 12.49
N THR A 41 2.77 -1.64 13.21
CA THR A 41 2.97 -2.84 14.02
C THR A 41 2.86 -2.57 15.53
N ARG A 42 2.37 -1.39 15.91
CA ARG A 42 2.21 -1.01 17.32
C ARG A 42 1.34 -2.03 18.06
N GLY A 43 1.89 -2.56 19.15
CA GLY A 43 1.20 -3.56 19.98
C GLY A 43 1.37 -5.00 19.50
N VAL A 44 2.07 -5.25 18.39
CA VAL A 44 2.40 -6.60 17.91
C VAL A 44 3.82 -6.98 18.35
N PRO A 45 4.01 -8.03 19.17
CA PRO A 45 5.33 -8.51 19.55
C PRO A 45 6.22 -8.87 18.35
N ARG A 46 7.52 -8.54 18.44
CA ARG A 46 8.49 -8.79 17.35
C ARG A 46 8.57 -10.27 16.93
N GLN A 47 8.41 -11.20 17.87
CA GLN A 47 8.43 -12.64 17.58
C GLN A 47 7.23 -13.05 16.73
N ILE A 48 6.06 -12.44 16.95
CA ILE A 48 4.86 -12.66 16.14
C ILE A 48 5.08 -12.11 14.74
N LEU A 49 5.61 -10.88 14.60
CA LEU A 49 5.93 -10.29 13.30
C LEU A 49 6.92 -11.16 12.50
N ARG A 50 7.96 -11.71 13.14
CA ARG A 50 8.89 -12.65 12.48
C ARG A 50 8.19 -13.90 11.94
N SER A 51 7.25 -14.44 12.70
CA SER A 51 6.46 -15.60 12.26
C SER A 51 5.54 -15.25 11.11
N LEU A 52 4.87 -14.09 11.18
CA LEU A 52 4.02 -13.58 10.10
C LEU A 52 4.82 -13.33 8.82
N ASP A 53 6.01 -12.74 8.93
CA ASP A 53 6.91 -12.54 7.79
C ASP A 53 7.31 -13.87 7.14
N ARG A 54 7.67 -14.88 7.94
CA ARG A 54 8.02 -16.20 7.42
C ARG A 54 6.87 -16.83 6.64
N VAL A 55 5.65 -16.75 7.16
CA VAL A 55 4.45 -17.26 6.48
C VAL A 55 4.20 -16.48 5.19
N SER A 56 4.29 -15.15 5.26
CA SER A 56 4.05 -14.25 4.12
C SER A 56 5.08 -14.46 3.00
N ARG A 57 6.36 -14.56 3.34
CA ARG A 57 7.43 -14.87 2.38
C ARG A 57 7.26 -16.26 1.76
N ARG A 58 6.90 -17.28 2.54
CA ARG A 58 6.61 -18.62 2.01
C ARG A 58 5.47 -18.59 1.00
N TRP A 59 4.42 -17.81 1.29
CA TRP A 59 3.32 -17.63 0.34
C TRP A 59 3.78 -16.92 -0.94
N LEU A 60 4.55 -15.83 -0.84
CA LEU A 60 5.09 -15.11 -2.00
C LEU A 60 5.96 -16.01 -2.90
N VAL A 61 6.78 -16.88 -2.30
CA VAL A 61 7.55 -17.91 -3.03
C VAL A 61 6.61 -18.89 -3.71
N LYS A 62 5.64 -19.44 -2.97
CA LYS A 62 4.68 -20.42 -3.51
C LYS A 62 3.91 -19.84 -4.70
N SER A 63 3.49 -18.58 -4.62
CA SER A 63 2.69 -17.92 -5.65
C SER A 63 3.52 -17.40 -6.83
N SER A 64 4.84 -17.66 -6.86
CA SER A 64 5.78 -17.10 -7.85
C SER A 64 5.61 -15.58 -8.02
N ASN A 65 5.49 -14.85 -6.90
CA ASN A 65 5.17 -13.43 -6.94
C ASN A 65 6.28 -12.62 -7.63
N ALA A 66 5.91 -11.84 -8.65
CA ALA A 66 6.86 -11.03 -9.43
C ALA A 66 7.61 -9.97 -8.61
N HIS A 67 7.04 -9.52 -7.49
CA HIS A 67 7.63 -8.52 -6.61
C HIS A 67 8.50 -9.11 -5.49
N LEU A 68 8.62 -10.44 -5.37
CA LEU A 68 9.35 -11.06 -4.26
C LEU A 68 10.79 -10.55 -4.15
N GLY A 69 11.51 -10.41 -5.27
CA GLY A 69 12.89 -9.91 -5.25
C GLY A 69 12.99 -8.45 -4.79
N GLU A 70 12.00 -7.61 -5.10
CA GLU A 70 11.92 -6.23 -4.61
C GLU A 70 11.62 -6.21 -3.10
N ILE A 71 10.67 -7.02 -2.65
CA ILE A 71 10.29 -7.15 -1.23
C ILE A 71 11.45 -7.70 -0.39
N ASP A 72 12.22 -8.67 -0.91
CA ASP A 72 13.41 -9.23 -0.25
C ASP A 72 14.43 -8.10 0.02
N ARG A 73 14.76 -7.28 -1.00
CA ARG A 73 15.69 -6.14 -0.86
C ARG A 73 15.19 -5.10 0.14
N ILE A 74 13.90 -4.79 0.12
CA ILE A 74 13.27 -3.85 1.06
C ILE A 74 13.36 -4.38 2.49
N ALA A 75 13.05 -5.65 2.71
CA ALA A 75 13.12 -6.28 4.03
C ALA A 75 14.55 -6.32 4.57
N GLU A 76 15.54 -6.61 3.72
CA GLU A 76 16.96 -6.54 4.06
C GLU A 76 17.36 -5.12 4.47
N ARG A 77 16.97 -4.11 3.69
CA ARG A 77 17.32 -2.72 3.94
C ARG A 77 16.72 -2.17 5.25
N LEU A 78 15.48 -2.57 5.56
CA LEU A 78 14.80 -2.19 6.79
C LEU A 78 15.39 -2.89 8.03
N ALA A 79 16.06 -4.03 7.85
CA ALA A 79 16.75 -4.81 8.88
C ALA A 79 15.87 -5.16 10.11
N ARG A 80 14.55 -5.31 9.91
CA ARG A 80 13.60 -5.61 10.98
C ARG A 80 12.38 -6.40 10.49
N PRO A 81 11.66 -7.09 11.39
CA PRO A 81 10.43 -7.80 11.02
C PRO A 81 9.27 -6.86 10.66
N GLY A 82 8.39 -7.31 9.77
CA GLY A 82 7.14 -6.68 9.37
C GLY A 82 7.02 -6.42 7.87
N ALA A 83 8.14 -6.39 7.13
CA ALA A 83 8.16 -6.03 5.72
C ALA A 83 7.32 -6.99 4.87
N TYR A 84 7.57 -8.29 4.95
CA TYR A 84 6.82 -9.28 4.17
C TYR A 84 5.35 -9.32 4.55
N PHE A 85 5.05 -9.31 5.85
CA PHE A 85 3.69 -9.35 6.35
C PHE A 85 2.88 -8.16 5.83
N LEU A 86 3.42 -6.94 5.91
CA LEU A 86 2.71 -5.74 5.49
C LEU A 86 2.59 -5.64 3.96
N SER A 87 3.56 -6.15 3.19
CA SER A 87 3.47 -6.18 1.72
C SER A 87 2.34 -7.07 1.19
N VAL A 88 1.87 -8.06 1.97
CA VAL A 88 0.73 -8.93 1.60
C VAL A 88 -0.53 -8.64 2.43
N ASN A 89 -0.46 -7.70 3.38
CA ASN A 89 -1.59 -7.29 4.19
C ASN A 89 -2.44 -6.27 3.43
N TYR A 90 -3.31 -6.80 2.56
CA TYR A 90 -4.28 -6.01 1.82
C TYR A 90 -5.64 -6.02 2.52
N GLU A 91 -5.76 -5.25 3.61
CA GLU A 91 -6.99 -5.14 4.42
C GLU A 91 -7.39 -3.68 4.63
N TRP A 92 -7.91 -3.07 3.57
CA TRP A 92 -8.27 -1.64 3.53
C TRP A 92 -9.70 -1.42 3.04
N GLY A 93 -10.32 -0.37 3.57
CA GLY A 93 -11.53 0.19 3.02
C GLY A 93 -11.18 1.19 1.92
N CYS A 94 -12.07 1.40 0.96
CA CYS A 94 -11.86 2.42 -0.06
C CYS A 94 -13.17 2.83 -0.71
N THR A 95 -13.23 4.10 -1.06
CA THR A 95 -14.31 4.69 -1.87
C THR A 95 -13.69 5.43 -3.03
N VAL A 96 -14.18 5.17 -4.24
CA VAL A 96 -13.71 5.84 -5.46
C VAL A 96 -14.91 6.41 -6.20
N GLY A 97 -14.76 7.64 -6.68
CA GLY A 97 -15.65 8.29 -7.62
C GLY A 97 -14.89 8.67 -8.90
N VAL A 98 -15.53 8.47 -10.04
CA VAL A 98 -15.02 8.91 -11.35
C VAL A 98 -16.06 9.84 -11.96
N HIS A 99 -15.62 11.03 -12.35
CA HIS A 99 -16.46 12.07 -12.90
C HIS A 99 -15.75 12.73 -14.09
N PRO A 100 -16.47 13.41 -15.00
CA PRO A 100 -15.84 14.34 -15.92
C PRO A 100 -15.03 15.39 -15.15
N SER A 101 -13.90 15.80 -15.72
CA SER A 101 -13.16 16.99 -15.29
C SER A 101 -13.96 18.26 -15.57
N SER A 102 -13.56 19.39 -14.99
CA SER A 102 -14.29 20.66 -15.14
C SER A 102 -14.35 21.18 -16.56
N ASP A 103 -13.40 20.79 -17.41
CA ASP A 103 -13.36 21.10 -18.84
C ASP A 103 -14.20 20.14 -19.70
N GLY A 104 -14.66 19.01 -19.14
CA GLY A 104 -15.43 17.98 -19.86
C GLY A 104 -14.59 17.08 -20.78
N GLU A 105 -13.31 17.38 -20.98
CA GLU A 105 -12.43 16.69 -21.95
C GLU A 105 -11.72 15.48 -21.34
N THR A 106 -11.59 15.44 -20.02
CA THR A 106 -10.88 14.37 -19.31
C THR A 106 -11.73 13.81 -18.16
N ALA A 107 -11.26 12.71 -17.57
CA ALA A 107 -11.85 12.15 -16.36
C ALA A 107 -11.07 12.56 -15.11
N ARG A 108 -11.81 12.91 -14.06
CA ARG A 108 -11.31 13.12 -12.70
C ARG A 108 -11.62 11.89 -11.84
N LEU A 109 -10.58 11.26 -11.30
CA LEU A 109 -10.69 10.20 -10.30
C LEU A 109 -10.46 10.80 -8.91
N VAL A 110 -11.41 10.62 -8.01
CA VAL A 110 -11.29 10.98 -6.59
C VAL A 110 -11.37 9.71 -5.75
N ARG A 111 -10.46 9.56 -4.79
CA ARG A 111 -10.39 8.39 -3.92
C ARG A 111 -10.27 8.80 -2.46
N VAL A 112 -10.91 8.01 -1.62
CA VAL A 112 -10.60 7.87 -0.20
C VAL A 112 -10.10 6.45 0.03
N LEU A 113 -8.95 6.32 0.69
CA LEU A 113 -8.37 5.05 1.12
C LEU A 113 -8.39 5.01 2.64
N ASP A 114 -9.08 4.02 3.20
CA ASP A 114 -9.35 3.88 4.62
C ASP A 114 -8.59 2.68 5.19
N TRP A 115 -8.09 2.82 6.41
CA TRP A 115 -7.37 1.75 7.11
C TRP A 115 -7.74 1.78 8.59
N ARG A 116 -7.61 0.64 9.27
CA ARG A 116 -7.83 0.55 10.73
C ARG A 116 -6.65 1.11 11.53
N THR A 117 -5.44 1.06 10.97
CA THR A 117 -4.22 1.47 11.67
C THR A 117 -4.09 2.99 11.71
N ASN A 118 -4.35 3.59 12.86
CA ASN A 118 -4.29 5.05 13.00
C ASN A 118 -2.96 5.66 12.54
N GLY A 119 -3.01 6.69 11.70
CA GLY A 119 -1.86 7.52 11.35
C GLY A 119 -1.00 7.05 10.18
N LEU A 120 -1.36 6.01 9.42
CA LEU A 120 -0.63 5.61 8.19
C LEU A 120 -0.53 6.77 7.17
N GLY A 121 -1.56 7.62 7.10
CA GLY A 121 -1.62 8.75 6.17
C GLY A 121 -0.52 9.81 6.37
N ARG A 122 0.13 9.85 7.53
CA ARG A 122 1.23 10.79 7.82
C ARG A 122 2.50 10.50 7.02
N TYR A 123 2.63 9.28 6.52
CA TYR A 123 3.82 8.78 5.83
C TYR A 123 3.57 8.54 4.35
N ILE A 124 2.49 9.09 3.79
CA ILE A 124 2.23 9.05 2.36
C ILE A 124 3.26 9.92 1.63
N ILE A 125 3.67 9.44 0.47
CA ILE A 125 4.54 10.15 -0.47
C ILE A 125 3.93 10.08 -1.88
N ALA A 126 4.30 11.05 -2.71
CA ALA A 126 4.04 11.04 -4.14
C ALA A 126 5.30 10.61 -4.89
N ALA A 127 5.33 9.36 -5.38
CA ALA A 127 6.41 8.88 -6.23
C ALA A 127 6.14 9.28 -7.68
N LYS A 128 7.01 10.11 -8.28
CA LYS A 128 7.01 10.43 -9.71
C LYS A 128 7.90 9.42 -10.42
N VAL A 129 7.28 8.43 -11.03
CA VAL A 129 7.93 7.24 -11.59
C VAL A 129 8.17 7.41 -13.08
N GLU A 130 9.44 7.36 -13.49
CA GLU A 130 9.87 7.18 -14.88
C GLU A 130 9.99 5.67 -15.17
N GLY A 131 8.93 5.10 -15.75
CA GLY A 131 8.82 3.68 -16.05
C GLY A 131 8.88 3.36 -17.54
N PRO A 132 9.07 2.08 -17.93
CA PRO A 132 9.13 1.65 -19.33
C PRO A 132 7.81 1.91 -20.08
N ALA A 133 6.68 1.97 -19.36
CA ALA A 133 5.38 2.34 -19.91
C ALA A 133 5.15 3.85 -19.93
N GLY A 134 6.18 4.68 -19.73
CA GLY A 134 6.10 6.14 -19.61
C GLY A 134 5.78 6.63 -18.19
N PRO A 135 5.87 7.96 -17.96
CA PRO A 135 5.79 8.55 -16.64
C PRO A 135 4.41 8.42 -16.00
N PHE A 136 4.40 8.22 -14.67
CA PHE A 136 3.20 8.28 -13.85
C PHE A 136 3.53 8.74 -12.42
N THR A 137 2.54 9.21 -11.68
CA THR A 137 2.66 9.51 -10.25
C THR A 137 1.85 8.49 -9.44
N SER A 138 2.45 7.90 -8.42
CA SER A 138 1.79 6.99 -7.47
C SER A 138 1.75 7.62 -6.09
N MET A 139 0.57 7.60 -5.45
CA MET A 139 0.46 7.92 -4.02
C MET A 139 0.68 6.63 -3.25
N THR A 140 1.77 6.57 -2.48
CA THR A 140 2.24 5.33 -1.87
C THR A 140 2.90 5.59 -0.52
N TRP A 141 3.43 4.55 0.10
CA TRP A 141 4.33 4.63 1.24
C TRP A 141 5.77 4.27 0.82
N PRO A 142 6.80 4.82 1.49
CA PRO A 142 8.19 4.44 1.23
C PRO A 142 8.40 2.93 1.39
N GLY A 143 8.97 2.27 0.38
CA GLY A 143 9.19 0.81 0.43
C GLY A 143 7.94 -0.04 0.18
N TYR A 144 6.82 0.55 -0.26
CA TYR A 144 5.65 -0.23 -0.64
C TYR A 144 5.77 -0.73 -2.09
N SER A 145 5.88 -2.05 -2.25
CA SER A 145 5.87 -2.73 -3.55
C SER A 145 4.48 -2.75 -4.18
N GLY A 146 4.37 -2.27 -5.42
CA GLY A 146 3.12 -2.23 -6.19
C GLY A 146 2.43 -0.87 -6.18
N VAL A 147 1.24 -0.80 -6.79
CA VAL A 147 0.51 0.46 -7.02
C VAL A 147 -0.93 0.32 -6.57
N LEU A 148 -1.38 1.24 -5.72
CA LEU A 148 -2.75 1.30 -5.22
C LEU A 148 -3.56 2.40 -5.87
N GLN A 149 -2.90 3.49 -6.20
CA GLN A 149 -3.47 4.62 -6.90
C GLN A 149 -2.37 5.28 -7.70
N ALA A 150 -2.65 5.58 -8.96
CA ALA A 150 -1.72 6.31 -9.81
C ALA A 150 -2.45 7.20 -10.81
N MET A 151 -1.73 8.22 -11.28
CA MET A 151 -2.13 9.06 -12.40
C MET A 151 -0.99 9.11 -13.42
N ALA A 152 -1.30 8.71 -14.64
CA ALA A 152 -0.43 8.83 -15.81
C ALA A 152 -0.94 10.01 -16.66
N PRO A 153 -0.25 11.17 -16.66
CA PRO A 153 -0.74 12.38 -17.31
C PRO A 153 -1.09 12.16 -18.78
N GLY A 154 -2.25 12.69 -19.21
CA GLY A 154 -2.75 12.57 -20.58
C GLY A 154 -3.18 11.15 -20.99
N ARG A 155 -3.13 10.16 -20.08
CA ARG A 155 -3.44 8.76 -20.39
C ARG A 155 -4.59 8.23 -19.54
N PHE A 156 -4.38 8.05 -18.24
CA PHE A 156 -5.41 7.53 -17.34
C PHE A 156 -5.06 7.78 -15.87
N SER A 157 -6.06 7.60 -15.01
CA SER A 157 -5.89 7.43 -13.57
C SER A 157 -6.45 6.08 -13.15
N ALA A 158 -5.82 5.42 -12.18
CA ALA A 158 -6.23 4.12 -11.68
C ALA A 158 -6.24 4.11 -10.15
N ALA A 159 -7.18 3.35 -9.58
CA ALA A 159 -7.25 3.07 -8.16
C ALA A 159 -7.70 1.61 -7.96
N LEU A 160 -7.08 0.91 -7.02
CA LEU A 160 -7.42 -0.46 -6.66
C LEU A 160 -8.32 -0.47 -5.42
N ASN A 161 -9.49 -1.11 -5.52
CA ASN A 161 -10.40 -1.25 -4.40
C ASN A 161 -10.52 -2.70 -3.94
N GLN A 162 -10.52 -2.93 -2.63
CA GLN A 162 -10.73 -4.27 -2.07
C GLN A 162 -12.20 -4.68 -2.26
N ALA A 163 -12.42 -5.82 -2.92
CA ALA A 163 -13.75 -6.40 -3.05
C ALA A 163 -14.26 -6.92 -1.69
N PRO A 164 -15.59 -6.93 -1.45
CA PRO A 164 -16.17 -7.53 -0.26
C PRO A 164 -15.71 -8.98 -0.07
N MET A 165 -15.39 -9.35 1.17
CA MET A 165 -14.95 -10.71 1.50
C MET A 165 -16.10 -11.71 1.30
N PRO A 166 -15.89 -12.83 0.57
CA PRO A 166 -16.87 -13.89 0.47
C PRO A 166 -17.23 -14.50 1.83
N LYS A 167 -18.51 -14.73 2.10
CA LYS A 167 -19.02 -15.27 3.37
C LYS A 167 -18.94 -16.81 3.44
N SER A 168 -17.77 -17.38 3.14
CA SER A 168 -17.58 -18.83 3.02
C SER A 168 -17.61 -19.60 4.35
N GLY A 169 -17.59 -18.91 5.48
CA GLY A 169 -17.72 -19.42 6.84
C GLY A 169 -19.05 -19.07 7.51
N GLY A 170 -20.10 -18.79 6.73
CA GLY A 170 -21.45 -18.56 7.25
C GLY A 170 -21.74 -17.13 7.73
N GLY A 171 -20.87 -16.16 7.41
CA GLY A 171 -21.11 -14.74 7.70
C GLY A 171 -20.46 -14.22 8.99
N LEU A 172 -19.79 -15.08 9.76
CA LEU A 172 -18.98 -14.68 10.92
C LEU A 172 -17.60 -14.22 10.46
N TYR A 173 -17.32 -12.92 10.57
CA TYR A 173 -16.13 -12.29 9.99
C TYR A 173 -14.81 -13.03 10.27
N PRO A 174 -14.45 -13.43 11.50
CA PRO A 174 -13.18 -14.13 11.74
C PRO A 174 -13.09 -15.49 11.04
N ILE A 175 -14.22 -16.20 10.94
CA ILE A 175 -14.31 -17.52 10.31
C ILE A 175 -14.24 -17.35 8.79
N ASP A 176 -15.01 -16.41 8.23
CA ASP A 176 -14.96 -16.05 6.82
C ASP A 176 -13.53 -15.64 6.42
N TRP A 177 -12.88 -14.80 7.22
CA TRP A 177 -11.51 -14.35 6.98
C TRP A 177 -10.54 -15.53 6.93
N MET A 178 -10.57 -16.40 7.95
CA MET A 178 -9.70 -17.58 8.00
C MET A 178 -9.95 -18.52 6.81
N ALA A 179 -11.21 -18.80 6.48
CA ALA A 179 -11.58 -19.65 5.35
C ALA A 179 -11.04 -19.10 4.02
N ASN A 180 -11.16 -17.79 3.80
CA ASN A 180 -10.62 -17.13 2.61
C ASN A 180 -9.08 -17.17 2.58
N LYS A 181 -8.38 -16.95 3.70
CA LYS A 181 -6.92 -17.07 3.75
C LYS A 181 -6.45 -18.50 3.45
N ILE A 182 -7.13 -19.51 3.98
CA ILE A 182 -6.84 -20.93 3.67
C ILE A 182 -7.05 -21.21 2.18
N LYS A 183 -8.12 -20.67 1.58
CA LYS A 183 -8.39 -20.84 0.15
C LYS A 183 -7.28 -20.22 -0.72
N VAL A 184 -6.91 -18.97 -0.44
CA VAL A 184 -5.80 -18.27 -1.12
C VAL A 184 -4.47 -19.02 -0.94
N TRP A 185 -4.25 -19.62 0.23
CA TRP A 185 -3.06 -20.44 0.46
C TRP A 185 -3.05 -21.73 -0.36
N LYS A 186 -4.20 -22.32 -0.70
CA LYS A 186 -4.28 -23.58 -1.45
C LYS A 186 -4.09 -23.39 -2.95
N THR A 187 -4.51 -22.25 -3.49
CA THR A 187 -4.22 -21.85 -4.88
C THR A 187 -2.70 -21.75 -5.09
#